data_AF-A0A851A7P5-F1
#
_entry.id   AF-A0A851A7P5-F1
#
_cell.length_a   1.000
_cell.length_b   1.000
_cell.length_c   1.000
_cell.angle_alpha   90.00
_cell.angle_beta   90.00
_cell.angle_gamma   90.00
#
_symmetry.space_group_name_H-M   'P 1'
#
loop_
_entity.id
_entity.type
_entity.pdbx_description
1 polymer ?
#
loop_
_entity_poly.entity_id
_entity_poly.type
_entity_poly.pdbx_seq_one_letter_code
_entity_poly.pdbx_strand_id
1 'polypeptide(L)'
;LCPFSPLSSWLPQAAPSRGGHWQASLLALGASLPVRAQPKKKKKVDVRREQAQKDRMKKKIKKLEKAAPEMIPIEDFITPLKYSDSNRVRSLPPLPFEETERRVLLLKKWCLFKQKQHKAEKNAIQTLVEAQQEALKELRLESEELFQAAIRRDEGLFPFERDGPDYTPPLPGYDPPEGKCIDITKVYTQ
;
A
#
# COMPACT_ATOMS: atom_id res chain seq x y z
N LEU A 1 48.65 34.38 -6.58
CA LEU A 1 49.31 34.54 -7.88
C LEU A 1 48.35 34.07 -8.97
N CYS A 2 47.53 34.98 -9.47
CA CYS A 2 46.89 34.83 -10.78
C CYS A 2 47.91 35.24 -11.85
N PRO A 3 47.72 34.80 -13.10
CA PRO A 3 47.58 35.83 -14.13
C PRO A 3 46.47 35.56 -15.16
N PHE A 4 45.74 36.65 -15.43
CA PHE A 4 45.34 37.21 -16.73
C PHE A 4 44.56 36.39 -17.78
N SER A 5 43.37 36.96 -18.11
CA SER A 5 42.42 36.79 -19.24
C SER A 5 43.03 37.16 -20.62
N PRO A 6 42.32 37.26 -21.80
CA PRO A 6 40.86 37.25 -22.10
C PRO A 6 40.37 36.61 -23.45
N LEU A 7 39.04 36.66 -23.66
CA LEU A 7 38.22 36.70 -24.91
C LEU A 7 38.58 35.87 -26.17
N SER A 8 37.63 35.09 -26.69
CA SER A 8 36.88 35.43 -27.93
C SER A 8 35.76 34.44 -28.29
N SER A 9 34.67 35.02 -28.80
CA SER A 9 33.58 34.50 -29.65
C SER A 9 34.05 33.54 -30.78
N TRP A 10 33.24 32.67 -31.39
CA TRP A 10 32.44 32.91 -32.61
C TRP A 10 31.58 31.66 -32.95
N LEU A 11 30.52 31.89 -33.73
CA LEU A 11 29.34 31.08 -34.11
C LEU A 11 29.54 29.69 -34.78
N PRO A 12 28.47 28.87 -34.90
CA PRO A 12 28.47 27.59 -35.62
C PRO A 12 28.38 27.76 -37.14
N GLN A 13 29.17 26.98 -37.89
CA GLN A 13 29.06 26.89 -39.35
C GLN A 13 27.92 25.93 -39.76
N ALA A 14 26.94 26.47 -40.47
CA ALA A 14 26.03 25.71 -41.33
C ALA A 14 26.67 25.58 -42.72
N ALA A 15 26.71 24.37 -43.26
CA ALA A 15 27.05 24.12 -44.67
C ALA A 15 25.79 23.65 -45.43
N PRO A 16 25.43 24.27 -46.57
CA PRO A 16 24.37 23.80 -47.44
C PRO A 16 24.93 22.87 -48.51
N SER A 17 24.36 21.68 -48.65
CA SER A 17 24.55 20.83 -49.84
C SER A 17 23.28 20.88 -50.69
N ARG A 18 23.37 21.53 -51.85
CA ARG A 18 22.39 21.54 -52.94
C ARG A 18 22.97 20.79 -54.15
N GLY A 19 22.15 19.99 -54.82
CA GLY A 19 22.36 19.52 -56.20
C GLY A 19 22.64 18.01 -56.31
N GLY A 20 21.91 17.20 -57.07
CA GLY A 20 20.93 17.54 -58.10
C GLY A 20 20.01 16.40 -58.50
N HIS A 21 18.86 16.82 -59.02
CA HIS A 21 17.93 16.09 -59.87
C HIS A 21 18.56 15.77 -61.24
N TRP A 22 18.12 14.70 -61.90
CA TRP A 22 18.46 14.26 -63.26
C TRP A 22 19.82 13.58 -63.48
N GLN A 23 19.91 12.30 -63.11
CA GLN A 23 20.59 11.32 -63.97
C GLN A 23 19.61 10.20 -64.28
N ALA A 24 18.76 10.47 -65.28
CA ALA A 24 17.97 9.47 -65.98
C ALA A 24 18.78 8.98 -67.18
N SER A 25 19.43 7.83 -67.05
CA SER A 25 19.95 7.08 -68.21
C SER A 25 18.81 6.24 -68.79
N LEU A 26 18.12 6.82 -69.77
CA LEU A 26 17.13 6.16 -70.62
C LEU A 26 17.84 5.49 -71.81
N LEU A 27 18.06 4.18 -71.74
CA LEU A 27 18.02 3.31 -72.92
C LEU A 27 17.33 2.01 -72.52
N ALA A 28 16.05 1.95 -72.87
CA ALA A 28 15.21 0.77 -72.82
C ALA A 28 15.55 -0.15 -73.99
N LEU A 29 15.72 -1.46 -73.75
CA LEU A 29 15.22 -2.49 -74.65
C LEU A 29 15.16 -3.84 -73.92
N GLY A 30 13.95 -4.38 -73.77
CA GLY A 30 13.73 -5.67 -73.12
C GLY A 30 12.37 -5.76 -72.45
N ALA A 31 11.31 -5.41 -73.19
CA ALA A 31 9.94 -5.61 -72.76
C ALA A 31 9.66 -7.12 -72.62
N SER A 32 9.64 -7.61 -71.40
CA SER A 32 8.76 -8.70 -70.99
C SER A 32 8.12 -8.32 -69.66
N LEU A 33 6.95 -7.70 -69.73
CA LEU A 33 6.08 -7.53 -68.58
C LEU A 33 5.56 -8.90 -68.14
N PRO A 34 5.74 -9.34 -66.88
CA PRO A 34 4.68 -10.03 -66.19
C PRO A 34 3.79 -8.97 -65.54
N VAL A 35 2.72 -8.65 -66.25
CA VAL A 35 1.34 -8.65 -65.75
C VAL A 35 1.20 -8.42 -64.23
N ARG A 36 0.58 -7.28 -63.86
CA ARG A 36 -0.06 -6.99 -62.56
C ARG A 36 0.74 -7.43 -61.32
N ALA A 37 1.51 -6.52 -60.73
CA ALA A 37 1.81 -6.62 -59.31
C ALA A 37 0.51 -6.35 -58.52
N GLN A 38 -0.32 -7.38 -58.34
CA GLN A 38 -1.37 -7.36 -57.32
C GLN A 38 -0.74 -6.96 -55.99
N PRO A 39 -1.39 -6.12 -55.16
CA PRO A 39 -0.86 -5.80 -53.84
C PRO A 39 -0.62 -7.12 -53.12
N LYS A 40 0.65 -7.47 -52.87
CA LYS A 40 1.01 -8.68 -52.14
C LYS A 40 0.26 -8.60 -50.82
N LYS A 41 -0.74 -9.48 -50.63
CA LYS A 41 -1.49 -9.57 -49.37
C LYS A 41 -0.46 -9.61 -48.25
N LYS A 42 -0.49 -8.65 -47.33
CA LYS A 42 0.36 -8.67 -46.14
C LYS A 42 0.15 -10.05 -45.51
N LYS A 43 1.22 -10.85 -45.41
CA LYS A 43 1.13 -12.18 -44.80
C LYS A 43 0.52 -11.99 -43.42
N LYS A 44 -0.55 -12.75 -43.13
CA LYS A 44 -1.10 -12.83 -41.78
C LYS A 44 0.07 -13.19 -40.85
N VAL A 45 0.13 -12.55 -39.68
CA VAL A 45 1.20 -12.76 -38.70
C VAL A 45 1.44 -14.26 -38.54
N ASP A 46 2.70 -14.68 -38.65
CA ASP A 46 3.04 -16.09 -38.55
C ASP A 46 2.55 -16.63 -37.19
N VAL A 47 1.73 -17.68 -37.18
CA VAL A 47 1.21 -18.32 -35.96
C VAL A 47 2.34 -18.66 -34.96
N ARG A 48 3.52 -19.01 -35.48
CA ARG A 48 4.74 -19.26 -34.68
C ARG A 48 5.26 -18.03 -33.93
N ARG A 49 5.12 -16.82 -34.50
CA ARG A 49 5.50 -15.56 -33.83
C ARG A 49 4.55 -15.26 -32.68
N GLU A 50 3.25 -15.49 -32.86
CA GLU A 50 2.25 -15.30 -31.80
C GLU A 50 2.45 -16.30 -30.66
N GLN A 51 2.73 -17.57 -30.96
CA GLN A 51 3.05 -18.58 -29.96
C GLN A 51 4.34 -18.24 -29.19
N ALA A 52 5.41 -17.84 -29.89
CA ALA A 52 6.65 -17.41 -29.24
C ALA A 52 6.44 -16.17 -28.35
N GLN A 53 5.57 -15.23 -28.73
CA GLN A 53 5.20 -14.09 -27.89
C GLN A 53 4.45 -14.54 -26.63
N LYS A 54 3.45 -15.43 -26.76
CA LYS A 54 2.71 -16.01 -25.63
C LYS A 54 3.65 -16.71 -24.65
N ASP A 55 4.60 -17.50 -25.14
CA ASP A 55 5.53 -18.23 -24.27
C ASP A 55 6.55 -17.30 -23.59
N ARG A 56 6.97 -16.22 -24.27
CA ARG A 56 7.78 -15.17 -23.65
C ARG A 56 7.01 -14.45 -22.54
N MET A 57 5.73 -14.13 -22.77
CA MET A 57 4.88 -13.50 -21.75
C MET A 57 4.65 -14.43 -20.55
N LYS A 58 4.33 -15.71 -20.78
CA LYS A 58 4.22 -16.71 -19.70
C LYS A 58 5.49 -16.81 -18.87
N LYS A 59 6.67 -16.79 -19.50
CA LYS A 59 7.95 -16.81 -18.78
C LYS A 59 8.19 -15.55 -17.95
N LYS A 60 7.74 -14.37 -18.41
CA LYS A 60 7.84 -13.12 -17.63
C LYS A 60 6.88 -13.13 -16.44
N ILE A 61 5.63 -13.54 -16.64
CA ILE A 61 4.64 -13.69 -15.56
C ILE A 61 5.17 -14.66 -14.49
N LYS A 62 5.65 -15.84 -14.89
CA LYS A 62 6.27 -16.81 -13.96
C LYS A 62 7.51 -16.29 -13.23
N LYS A 63 8.19 -15.26 -13.75
CA LYS A 63 9.31 -14.62 -13.05
C LYS A 63 8.81 -13.58 -12.05
N LEU A 64 7.79 -12.81 -12.42
CA LEU A 64 7.14 -11.83 -11.55
C LEU A 64 6.40 -12.51 -10.39
N GLU A 65 5.66 -13.59 -10.64
CA GLU A 65 5.00 -14.40 -9.61
C GLU A 65 5.98 -15.06 -8.63
N LYS A 66 7.22 -15.33 -9.09
CA LYS A 66 8.30 -15.87 -8.25
C LYS A 66 9.03 -14.80 -7.46
N ALA A 67 8.97 -13.53 -7.88
CA ALA A 67 9.54 -12.44 -7.12
C ALA A 67 8.67 -12.21 -5.88
N ALA A 68 9.31 -12.10 -4.71
CA ALA A 68 8.57 -11.82 -3.49
C ALA A 68 8.01 -10.39 -3.55
N PRO A 69 6.71 -10.19 -3.27
CA PRO A 69 6.14 -8.84 -3.20
C PRO A 69 6.73 -8.08 -2.01
N GLU A 70 7.14 -6.83 -2.23
CA GLU A 70 7.58 -5.94 -1.16
C GLU A 70 6.37 -5.41 -0.37
N MET A 71 6.41 -5.48 0.95
CA MET A 71 5.31 -4.96 1.77
C MET A 71 5.31 -3.42 1.73
N ILE A 72 4.12 -2.83 1.65
CA ILE A 72 3.94 -1.38 1.79
C ILE A 72 4.47 -0.98 3.18
N PRO A 73 5.39 0.00 3.28
CA PRO A 73 5.97 0.39 4.55
C PRO A 73 4.93 1.06 5.44
N ILE A 74 4.99 0.78 6.74
CA ILE A 74 4.15 1.44 7.75
C ILE A 74 4.84 2.74 8.17
N GLU A 75 4.31 3.88 7.70
CA GLU A 75 4.92 5.20 7.92
C GLU A 75 5.08 5.53 9.42
N ASP A 76 4.13 5.13 10.27
CA ASP A 76 4.13 5.44 11.71
C ASP A 76 5.27 4.75 12.49
N PHE A 77 5.76 3.60 12.01
CA PHE A 77 6.88 2.90 12.64
C PHE A 77 8.24 3.49 12.25
N ILE A 78 8.30 4.20 11.13
CA ILE A 78 9.54 4.74 10.59
C ILE A 78 9.68 6.18 11.06
N THR A 79 10.62 6.44 11.97
CA THR A 79 10.89 7.80 12.43
C THR A 79 11.29 8.70 11.26
N PRO A 80 10.53 9.77 10.96
CA PRO A 80 10.90 10.70 9.90
C PRO A 80 12.23 11.40 10.18
N LEU A 81 13.02 11.62 9.13
CA LEU A 81 14.33 12.31 9.21
C LEU A 81 14.25 13.70 9.88
N LYS A 82 13.09 14.36 9.79
CA LYS A 82 12.81 15.66 10.43
C LYS A 82 13.01 15.66 11.95
N TYR A 83 13.03 14.49 12.60
CA TYR A 83 13.23 14.36 14.04
C TYR A 83 14.66 13.97 14.43
N SER A 84 15.54 13.72 13.46
CA SER A 84 16.96 13.42 13.72
C SER A 84 17.78 14.68 14.03
N ASP A 85 17.25 15.87 13.74
CA ASP A 85 17.92 17.15 13.98
C ASP A 85 18.06 17.45 15.49
N SER A 86 19.29 17.56 15.97
CA SER A 86 19.61 17.86 17.38
C SER A 86 19.08 19.22 17.85
N ASN A 87 18.88 20.16 16.93
CA ASN A 87 18.35 21.50 17.23
C ASN A 87 16.91 21.48 17.75
N ARG A 88 16.17 20.37 17.57
CA ARG A 88 14.78 20.23 18.03
C ARG A 88 14.69 19.57 19.41
N VAL A 89 15.83 19.17 20.00
CA VAL A 89 15.88 18.54 21.32
C VAL A 89 15.68 19.59 22.41
N ARG A 90 14.72 19.34 23.29
CA ARG A 90 14.48 20.17 24.49
C ARG A 90 15.29 19.58 25.65
N SER A 91 16.19 20.38 26.25
CA SER A 91 16.91 19.98 27.46
C SER A 91 15.94 19.90 28.65
N LEU A 92 15.89 18.77 29.33
CA LEU A 92 15.06 18.58 30.51
C LEU A 92 15.86 18.89 31.79
N PRO A 93 15.30 19.66 32.74
CA PRO A 93 15.94 19.85 34.03
C PRO A 93 15.96 18.55 34.84
N PRO A 94 16.94 18.35 35.74
CA PRO A 94 16.92 17.22 36.66
C PRO A 94 15.70 17.32 37.57
N LEU A 95 15.04 16.18 37.80
CA LEU A 95 13.87 16.12 38.67
C LEU A 95 14.29 16.14 40.14
N PRO A 96 13.60 16.87 41.01
CA PRO A 96 13.85 16.82 42.44
C PRO A 96 13.46 15.44 42.99
N PHE A 97 14.12 15.02 44.08
CA PHE A 97 13.90 13.71 44.70
C PHE A 97 12.42 13.47 45.04
N GLU A 98 11.75 14.45 45.63
CA GLU A 98 10.32 14.37 45.99
C GLU A 98 9.42 14.05 44.79
N GLU A 99 9.69 14.63 43.62
CA GLU A 99 8.94 14.33 42.41
C GLU A 99 9.18 12.91 41.91
N THR A 100 10.42 12.43 41.97
CA THR A 100 10.76 11.06 41.57
C THR A 100 10.07 10.04 42.47
N GLU A 101 10.08 10.26 43.79
CA GLU A 101 9.39 9.41 44.75
C GLU A 101 7.87 9.44 44.53
N ARG A 102 7.28 10.63 44.33
CA ARG A 102 5.85 10.78 44.02
C ARG A 102 5.46 9.96 42.78
N ARG A 103 6.26 10.00 41.72
CA ARG A 103 6.03 9.21 40.49
C ARG A 103 6.10 7.71 40.76
N VAL A 104 7.11 7.26 41.51
CA VAL A 104 7.26 5.84 41.88
C VAL A 104 6.07 5.35 42.72
N LEU A 105 5.65 6.12 43.72
CA LEU A 105 4.49 5.78 44.55
C LEU A 105 3.19 5.74 43.74
N LEU A 106 3.02 6.68 42.80
CA LEU A 106 1.87 6.69 41.88
C LEU A 106 1.86 5.46 40.99
N LEU A 107 3.01 5.09 40.40
CA LEU A 107 3.13 3.89 39.57
C LEU A 107 2.84 2.61 40.36
N LYS A 108 3.33 2.50 41.60
CA LYS A 108 3.01 1.37 42.49
C LYS A 108 1.50 1.25 42.71
N LYS A 109 0.82 2.37 43.01
CA LYS A 109 -0.65 2.40 43.16
C LYS A 109 -1.37 2.03 41.86
N TRP A 110 -0.88 2.52 40.72
CA TRP A 110 -1.43 2.20 39.41
C TRP A 110 -1.31 0.73 39.05
N CYS A 111 -0.16 0.10 39.32
CA CYS A 111 0.05 -1.33 39.11
C CYS A 111 -0.94 -2.16 39.94
N LEU A 112 -1.11 -1.82 41.22
CA LEU A 112 -2.09 -2.49 42.08
C LEU A 112 -3.53 -2.30 41.57
N PHE A 113 -3.88 -1.10 41.13
CA PHE A 113 -5.19 -0.80 40.56
C PHE A 113 -5.44 -1.63 39.29
N LYS A 114 -4.50 -1.65 38.36
CA LYS A 114 -4.62 -2.44 37.11
C LYS A 114 -4.65 -3.94 37.37
N GLN A 115 -3.91 -4.43 38.36
CA GLN A 115 -3.99 -5.82 38.77
C GLN A 115 -5.39 -6.18 39.30
N LYS A 116 -6.01 -5.31 40.11
CA LYS A 116 -7.38 -5.51 40.59
C LYS A 116 -8.39 -5.51 39.45
N GLN A 117 -8.27 -4.56 38.52
CA GLN A 117 -9.12 -4.48 37.32
C GLN A 117 -9.02 -5.78 36.51
N HIS A 118 -7.80 -6.24 36.21
CA HIS A 118 -7.58 -7.46 35.44
C HIS A 118 -8.13 -8.72 36.13
N LYS A 119 -7.97 -8.83 37.46
CA LYS A 119 -8.55 -9.94 38.23
C LYS A 119 -10.07 -9.93 38.16
N ALA A 120 -10.70 -8.75 38.27
CA ALA A 120 -12.15 -8.63 38.17
C ALA A 120 -12.67 -9.01 36.77
N GLU A 121 -12.03 -8.53 35.71
CA GLU A 121 -12.35 -8.89 34.31
C GLU A 121 -12.19 -10.40 34.08
N LYS A 122 -11.09 -10.99 34.53
CA LYS A 122 -10.85 -12.44 34.42
C LYS A 122 -11.92 -13.25 35.14
N ASN A 123 -12.27 -12.85 36.37
CA ASN A 123 -13.32 -13.52 37.13
C ASN A 123 -14.68 -13.41 36.43
N ALA A 124 -15.02 -12.24 35.88
CA ALA A 124 -16.26 -12.04 35.14
C ALA A 124 -16.34 -12.94 33.90
N ILE A 125 -15.26 -13.02 33.11
CA ILE A 125 -15.18 -13.92 31.96
C ILE A 125 -15.33 -15.38 32.40
N GLN A 126 -14.65 -15.78 33.47
CA GLN A 126 -14.76 -17.14 34.01
C GLN A 126 -16.19 -17.48 34.40
N THR A 127 -16.87 -16.59 35.15
CA THR A 127 -18.27 -16.81 35.55
C THR A 127 -19.21 -16.89 34.36
N LEU A 128 -19.00 -16.08 33.31
CA LEU A 128 -19.82 -16.13 32.10
C LEU A 128 -19.63 -17.45 31.34
N VAL A 129 -18.40 -17.95 31.26
CA VAL A 129 -18.08 -19.21 30.59
C VAL A 129 -18.63 -20.40 31.39
N GLU A 130 -18.51 -20.39 32.71
CA GLU A 130 -19.08 -21.43 33.58
C GLU A 130 -20.61 -21.48 33.45
N ALA A 131 -21.28 -20.33 33.52
CA ALA A 131 -22.73 -20.25 33.32
C ALA A 131 -23.17 -20.71 31.92
N GLN A 132 -22.42 -20.33 30.87
CA GLN A 132 -22.68 -20.81 29.51
C GLN A 132 -22.58 -22.35 29.42
N GLN A 133 -21.57 -22.94 30.06
CA GLN A 133 -21.36 -24.39 30.05
C GLN A 133 -22.44 -25.14 30.83
N GLU A 134 -22.86 -24.61 31.99
CA GLU A 134 -23.96 -25.17 32.78
C GLU A 134 -25.27 -25.14 31.99
N ALA A 135 -25.62 -23.99 31.40
CA ALA A 135 -26.80 -23.85 30.56
C ALA A 135 -26.81 -24.84 29.37
N LEU A 136 -25.66 -25.09 28.73
CA LEU A 136 -25.56 -26.08 27.65
C LEU A 136 -25.71 -27.52 28.13
N LYS A 137 -25.26 -27.84 29.36
CA LYS A 137 -25.47 -29.18 29.95
C LYS A 137 -26.94 -29.42 30.25
N GLU A 138 -27.61 -28.44 30.85
CA GLU A 138 -29.05 -28.50 31.14
C GLU A 138 -29.87 -28.60 29.85
N LEU A 139 -29.59 -27.75 28.85
CA LEU A 139 -30.25 -27.78 27.54
C LEU A 139 -30.16 -29.17 26.89
N ARG A 140 -29.03 -29.85 27.03
CA ARG A 140 -28.83 -31.19 26.47
C ARG A 140 -29.68 -32.25 27.17
N LEU A 141 -29.87 -32.13 28.48
CA LEU A 141 -30.72 -33.05 29.24
C LEU A 141 -32.20 -32.85 28.89
N GLU A 142 -32.60 -31.62 28.59
CA GLU A 142 -33.98 -31.29 28.18
C GLU A 142 -34.26 -31.62 26.71
N SER A 143 -33.36 -31.27 25.79
CA SER A 143 -33.54 -31.47 24.35
C SER A 143 -32.22 -31.52 23.56
N GLU A 144 -31.92 -32.67 22.98
CA GLU A 144 -30.71 -32.86 22.17
C GLU A 144 -30.77 -32.07 20.84
N GLU A 145 -31.97 -31.88 20.25
CA GLU A 145 -32.14 -31.14 19.00
C GLU A 145 -31.74 -29.66 19.14
N LEU A 146 -32.17 -28.99 20.22
CA LEU A 146 -31.83 -27.59 20.47
C LEU A 146 -30.34 -27.43 20.81
N PHE A 147 -29.78 -28.40 21.55
CA PHE A 147 -28.34 -28.43 21.82
C PHE A 147 -27.51 -28.49 20.54
N GLN A 148 -27.89 -29.34 19.59
CA GLN A 148 -27.22 -29.43 18.28
C GLN A 148 -27.36 -28.15 17.45
N ALA A 149 -28.47 -27.43 17.58
CA ALA A 149 -28.65 -26.13 16.95
C ALA A 149 -27.77 -25.05 17.61
N ALA A 150 -27.74 -24.99 18.95
CA ALA A 150 -27.02 -23.99 19.72
C ALA A 150 -25.48 -24.06 19.59
N ILE A 151 -24.92 -25.25 19.34
CA ILE A 151 -23.46 -25.42 19.14
C ILE A 151 -22.99 -24.93 17.76
N ARG A 152 -23.89 -24.81 16.79
CA ARG A 152 -23.51 -24.35 15.45
C ARG A 152 -22.99 -22.93 15.53
N ARG A 153 -21.93 -22.66 14.77
CA ARG A 153 -21.38 -21.31 14.63
C ARG A 153 -22.38 -20.47 13.83
N ASP A 154 -22.60 -19.25 14.27
CA ASP A 154 -23.35 -18.27 13.51
C ASP A 154 -22.50 -17.76 12.33
N GLU A 155 -22.96 -18.00 11.11
CA GLU A 155 -22.30 -17.53 9.88
C GLU A 155 -22.45 -16.02 9.71
N GLY A 156 -23.44 -15.39 10.35
CA GLY A 156 -23.67 -13.95 10.32
C GLY A 156 -22.79 -13.13 11.26
N LEU A 157 -21.98 -13.79 12.10
CA LEU A 157 -21.12 -13.11 13.07
C LEU A 157 -19.99 -12.31 12.40
N PHE A 158 -19.55 -12.72 11.20
CA PHE A 158 -18.47 -12.06 10.48
C PHE A 158 -18.97 -11.55 9.12
N PRO A 159 -18.65 -10.30 8.73
CA PRO A 159 -17.79 -9.32 9.43
C PRO A 159 -18.49 -8.61 10.60
N PHE A 160 -17.84 -8.55 11.77
CA PHE A 160 -18.32 -7.80 12.93
C PHE A 160 -17.69 -6.42 12.97
N GLU A 161 -18.52 -5.37 12.92
CA GLU A 161 -18.10 -3.97 13.01
C GLU A 161 -18.75 -3.30 14.22
N ARG A 162 -17.94 -2.54 14.98
CA ARG A 162 -18.41 -1.77 16.13
C ARG A 162 -17.51 -0.57 16.35
N ASP A 163 -18.12 0.60 16.37
CA ASP A 163 -17.43 1.84 16.73
C ASP A 163 -17.17 1.92 18.25
N GLY A 164 -16.06 2.56 18.60
CA GLY A 164 -15.73 2.89 19.99
C GLY A 164 -16.69 3.93 20.57
N PRO A 165 -16.76 4.07 21.90
CA PRO A 165 -17.55 5.12 22.52
C PRO A 165 -16.95 6.51 22.24
N ASP A 166 -17.81 7.49 21.96
CA ASP A 166 -17.44 8.90 21.87
C ASP A 166 -17.33 9.56 23.24
N TYR A 167 -16.53 10.63 23.34
CA TYR A 167 -16.48 11.47 24.54
C TYR A 167 -17.80 12.21 24.81
N THR A 168 -18.54 12.55 23.76
CA THR A 168 -19.81 13.28 23.85
C THR A 168 -20.76 12.76 22.76
N PRO A 169 -22.04 12.48 23.10
CA PRO A 169 -23.02 12.05 22.11
C PRO A 169 -23.25 13.09 21.00
N PRO A 170 -23.75 12.66 19.82
CA PRO A 170 -24.08 13.57 18.73
C PRO A 170 -25.12 14.62 19.13
N LEU A 171 -24.94 15.85 18.66
CA LEU A 171 -25.90 16.93 18.84
C LEU A 171 -26.98 16.88 17.74
N PRO A 172 -28.28 16.82 18.09
CA PRO A 172 -29.35 16.80 17.10
C PRO A 172 -29.43 18.14 16.35
N GLY A 173 -29.47 18.10 15.02
CA GLY A 173 -29.56 19.31 14.18
C GLY A 173 -28.25 20.09 14.03
N TYR A 174 -27.10 19.47 14.29
CA TYR A 174 -25.81 20.07 14.00
C TYR A 174 -25.50 19.99 12.50
N ASP A 175 -25.37 21.15 11.87
CA ASP A 175 -24.96 21.28 10.47
C ASP A 175 -23.46 21.59 10.39
N PRO A 176 -22.60 20.63 10.02
CA PRO A 176 -21.17 20.87 9.89
C PRO A 176 -20.85 21.77 8.69
N PRO A 177 -19.76 22.56 8.76
CA PRO A 177 -19.33 23.38 7.63
C PRO A 177 -18.89 22.54 6.43
N GLU A 178 -19.09 23.07 5.22
CA GLU A 178 -18.67 22.41 3.99
C GLU A 178 -17.14 22.34 3.85
N GLY A 179 -16.64 21.23 3.32
CA GLY A 179 -15.22 20.99 3.09
C GLY A 179 -14.96 19.95 2.00
N LYS A 180 -13.70 19.87 1.55
CA LYS A 180 -13.25 18.86 0.58
C LYS A 180 -12.33 17.86 1.27
N CYS A 181 -12.63 16.57 1.15
CA CYS A 181 -11.72 15.50 1.54
C CYS A 181 -10.87 15.13 0.31
N ILE A 182 -9.55 15.36 0.38
CA ILE A 182 -8.59 14.97 -0.66
C ILE A 182 -7.71 13.89 -0.07
N ASP A 183 -7.74 12.70 -0.67
CA ASP A 183 -6.85 11.61 -0.27
C ASP A 183 -5.41 11.90 -0.71
N ILE A 184 -4.50 11.94 0.27
CA ILE A 184 -3.07 12.18 0.09
C ILE A 184 -2.23 10.96 0.46
N THR A 185 -2.85 9.78 0.58
CA THR A 185 -2.14 8.53 0.86
C THR A 185 -1.10 8.24 -0.22
N LYS A 186 0.12 7.89 0.20
CA LYS A 186 1.22 7.61 -0.72
C LYS A 186 1.00 6.24 -1.36
N VAL A 187 0.96 6.20 -2.69
CA VAL A 187 0.92 4.94 -3.44
C VAL A 187 2.34 4.43 -3.62
N TYR A 188 2.61 3.23 -3.12
CA TYR A 188 3.88 2.54 -3.27
C TYR A 188 3.78 1.53 -4.41
N THR A 189 4.59 1.71 -5.47
CA THR A 189 4.62 0.81 -6.63
C THR A 189 5.84 -0.11 -6.58
N GLN A 190 5.64 -1.39 -6.85
CA GLN A 190 6.66 -2.44 -6.95
C GLN A 190 7.16 -2.61 -8.39
#